data_AF-A0AA39QCW6-F1
#
_entry.id   AF-A0AA39QCW6-F1
#
_cell.length_a   1.000
_cell.length_b   1.000
_cell.length_c   1.000
_cell.angle_alpha   90.00
_cell.angle_beta   90.00
_cell.angle_gamma   90.00
#
_symmetry.space_group_name_H-M   'P 1'
#
loop_
_entity.id
_entity.type
_entity.pdbx_description
1 polymer ?
#
loop_
_entity_poly.entity_id
_entity_poly.type
_entity_poly.pdbx_seq_one_letter_code
_entity_poly.pdbx_strand_id
1 'polypeptide(L)'
;ILKPRDTPFDEELIKEQLARNYAFFGDEGMAKVRSGSVAVIGCGGVGSWAAVMLVRSGVSKIRLVDFDYVTLSSLNRHATATVSDVGMPKVKCIEKALKQISRWVEVDSRIEIWRKEEGGMLLEGVDWVIDAIDNITTKVDLLKYCHDNKIKVFSSMGAGAKCDPTRVQISDISYTIYDPLARSVRRRLRLLGVSSGIPVVYSTEIPSDVKLLPLPEEEFQKGAVKELGVFDDFRVRILPVLGPLPSIFGLHIATFILCDLADKPILNPLPIKNRRKLYERMLRDLLKRESQLVGETINKLPIDEDDVSIIFEDFYRGRSVIPPHEVPARPMLVRWDFRRPLGLDNCVVMDQSDGEKHMKACPTDEIQDPKTVWGDKVQDVVDRRAREIGQYLLWQA
;
A
#
# COMPACT_ATOMS: atom_id res chain seq x y z
N ILE A 1 -35.89 34.64 12.32
CA ILE A 1 -36.25 34.57 10.88
C ILE A 1 -34.99 34.10 10.14
N LEU A 2 -34.88 32.80 9.90
CA LEU A 2 -33.75 32.21 9.16
C LEU A 2 -33.96 32.55 7.68
N LYS A 3 -33.03 33.31 7.09
CA LYS A 3 -33.03 33.63 5.66
C LYS A 3 -33.01 32.34 4.82
N PRO A 4 -33.64 32.34 3.63
CA PRO A 4 -33.66 31.19 2.74
C PRO A 4 -32.23 30.76 2.33
N ARG A 5 -32.04 29.44 2.18
CA ARG A 5 -30.75 28.73 2.00
C ARG A 5 -30.01 28.97 0.67
N ASP A 6 -30.46 29.91 -0.16
CA ASP A 6 -29.94 30.14 -1.53
C ASP A 6 -29.17 31.45 -1.68
N THR A 7 -28.70 32.05 -0.57
CA THR A 7 -27.71 33.14 -0.70
C THR A 7 -26.33 32.50 -0.85
N PRO A 8 -25.56 32.79 -1.93
CA PRO A 8 -24.17 32.37 -1.98
C PRO A 8 -23.48 32.86 -0.71
N PHE A 9 -22.81 31.94 -0.02
CA PHE A 9 -22.11 32.28 1.22
C PHE A 9 -21.10 33.39 0.93
N ASP A 10 -20.96 34.30 1.89
CA ASP A 10 -20.05 35.43 1.76
C ASP A 10 -18.63 34.93 1.49
N GLU A 11 -18.13 35.25 0.29
CA GLU A 11 -16.80 34.87 -0.17
C GLU A 11 -15.70 35.40 0.75
N GLU A 12 -15.93 36.52 1.44
CA GLU A 12 -15.00 37.07 2.42
C GLU A 12 -14.86 36.13 3.62
N LEU A 13 -15.97 35.60 4.14
CA LEU A 13 -15.97 34.63 5.24
C LEU A 13 -15.33 33.30 4.83
N ILE A 14 -15.57 32.84 3.59
CA ILE A 14 -14.93 31.63 3.06
C ILE A 14 -13.42 31.84 2.97
N LYS A 15 -12.98 32.97 2.42
CA LYS A 15 -11.55 33.32 2.32
C LYS A 15 -10.90 33.40 3.70
N GLU A 16 -11.57 33.99 4.68
CA GLU A 16 -11.04 34.05 6.06
C GLU A 16 -10.92 32.65 6.69
N GLN A 17 -11.94 31.80 6.56
CA GLN A 17 -11.88 30.42 7.05
C GLN A 17 -10.73 29.61 6.40
N LEU A 18 -10.40 29.92 5.14
CA LEU A 18 -9.36 29.25 4.36
C LEU A 18 -8.04 30.04 4.30
N ALA A 19 -7.87 31.10 5.11
CA ALA A 19 -6.78 32.07 4.94
C ALA A 19 -5.38 31.42 4.94
N ARG A 20 -5.17 30.37 5.74
CA ARG A 20 -3.90 29.64 5.79
C ARG A 20 -3.63 28.81 4.53
N ASN A 21 -4.68 28.31 3.88
CA ASN A 21 -4.55 27.58 2.62
C ASN A 21 -4.30 28.55 1.46
N TYR A 22 -4.98 29.71 1.44
CA TYR A 22 -4.67 30.79 0.50
C TYR A 22 -3.22 31.27 0.66
N ALA A 23 -2.72 31.42 1.89
CA ALA A 23 -1.32 31.76 2.12
C ALA A 23 -0.34 30.69 1.62
N PHE A 24 -0.74 29.41 1.56
CA PHE A 24 0.13 28.30 1.14
C PHE A 24 0.08 27.99 -0.36
N PHE A 25 -1.11 28.03 -0.97
CA PHE A 25 -1.36 27.69 -2.37
C PHE A 25 -1.51 28.93 -3.29
N GLY A 26 -1.70 30.13 -2.73
CA GLY A 26 -2.06 31.33 -3.48
C GLY A 26 -3.51 31.30 -3.97
N ASP A 27 -3.99 32.43 -4.51
CA ASP A 27 -5.35 32.53 -5.04
C ASP A 27 -5.60 31.58 -6.22
N GLU A 28 -4.64 31.40 -7.13
CA GLU A 28 -4.79 30.51 -8.29
C GLU A 28 -4.90 29.03 -7.88
N GLY A 29 -4.04 28.56 -6.98
CA GLY A 29 -4.09 27.19 -6.47
C GLY A 29 -5.38 26.94 -5.69
N MET A 30 -5.81 27.91 -4.87
CA MET A 30 -7.07 27.81 -4.13
C MET A 30 -8.30 27.84 -5.04
N ALA A 31 -8.29 28.59 -6.15
CA ALA A 31 -9.39 28.56 -7.10
C ALA A 31 -9.62 27.13 -7.64
N LYS A 32 -8.53 26.41 -7.96
CA LYS A 32 -8.59 25.01 -8.43
C LYS A 32 -9.01 24.04 -7.34
N VAL A 33 -8.46 24.17 -6.13
CA VAL A 33 -8.89 23.37 -4.97
C VAL A 33 -10.39 23.56 -4.71
N ARG A 34 -10.87 24.80 -4.80
CA ARG A 34 -12.29 25.12 -4.60
C ARG A 34 -13.19 24.62 -5.70
N SER A 35 -12.74 24.56 -6.96
CA SER A 35 -13.51 23.92 -8.04
C SER A 35 -13.43 22.40 -8.02
N GLY A 36 -12.48 21.83 -7.26
CA GLY A 36 -12.18 20.40 -7.23
C GLY A 36 -13.34 19.53 -6.77
N SER A 37 -13.43 18.36 -7.39
CA SER A 37 -14.44 17.31 -7.15
C SER A 37 -13.76 16.00 -6.78
N VAL A 38 -14.10 15.42 -5.63
CA VAL A 38 -13.48 14.18 -5.13
C VAL A 38 -14.54 13.14 -4.76
N ALA A 39 -14.40 11.91 -5.29
CA ALA A 39 -15.17 10.76 -4.81
C ALA A 39 -14.39 9.98 -3.75
N VAL A 40 -15.05 9.62 -2.64
CA VAL A 40 -14.50 8.78 -1.58
C VAL A 40 -15.26 7.46 -1.55
N ILE A 41 -14.58 6.37 -1.90
CA ILE A 41 -15.15 5.01 -1.89
C ILE A 41 -14.65 4.29 -0.63
N GLY A 42 -15.57 4.05 0.30
CA GLY A 42 -15.26 3.57 1.65
C GLY A 42 -15.11 4.72 2.64
N CYS A 43 -16.08 4.87 3.54
CA CYS A 43 -16.21 5.92 4.54
C CYS A 43 -15.80 5.45 5.95
N GLY A 44 -14.87 4.49 6.04
CA GLY A 44 -14.32 4.00 7.30
C GLY A 44 -13.32 4.95 7.97
N GLY A 45 -12.38 4.39 8.74
CA GLY A 45 -11.36 5.16 9.47
C GLY A 45 -10.35 5.92 8.59
N VAL A 46 -10.26 5.61 7.29
CA VAL A 46 -9.39 6.33 6.34
C VAL A 46 -10.21 7.38 5.57
N GLY A 47 -11.24 6.94 4.87
CA GLY A 47 -12.05 7.81 4.01
C GLY A 47 -12.77 8.93 4.76
N SER A 48 -13.26 8.67 5.99
CA SER A 48 -13.89 9.73 6.81
C SER A 48 -12.94 10.88 7.14
N TRP A 49 -11.68 10.57 7.47
CA TRP A 49 -10.65 11.59 7.76
C TRP A 49 -10.22 12.32 6.49
N ALA A 50 -10.07 11.60 5.37
CA ALA A 50 -9.76 12.22 4.09
C ALA A 50 -10.85 13.21 3.66
N ALA A 51 -12.13 12.80 3.74
CA ALA A 51 -13.27 13.64 3.41
C ALA A 51 -13.33 14.92 4.26
N VAL A 52 -13.16 14.79 5.59
CA VAL A 52 -13.13 15.94 6.50
C VAL A 52 -12.00 16.90 6.14
N MET A 53 -10.79 16.40 5.89
CA MET A 53 -9.64 17.28 5.65
C MET A 53 -9.69 17.95 4.27
N LEU A 54 -10.22 17.28 3.24
CA LEU A 54 -10.44 17.88 1.92
C LEU A 54 -11.39 19.08 2.00
N VAL A 55 -12.54 18.90 2.66
CA VAL A 55 -13.55 19.96 2.79
C VAL A 55 -13.05 21.11 3.67
N ARG A 56 -12.36 20.79 4.78
CA ARG A 56 -11.67 21.81 5.60
C ARG A 56 -10.64 22.60 4.82
N SER A 57 -10.11 22.00 3.75
CA SER A 57 -9.07 22.62 2.94
C SER A 57 -9.60 23.42 1.75
N GLY A 58 -10.90 23.36 1.49
CA GLY A 58 -11.58 24.19 0.49
C GLY A 58 -12.24 23.41 -0.66
N VAL A 59 -12.06 22.09 -0.75
CA VAL A 59 -12.76 21.26 -1.75
C VAL A 59 -14.27 21.44 -1.59
N SER A 60 -14.94 21.84 -2.67
CA SER A 60 -16.37 22.19 -2.63
C SER A 60 -17.28 21.04 -2.99
N LYS A 61 -16.82 20.05 -3.77
CA LYS A 61 -17.64 18.92 -4.21
C LYS A 61 -17.06 17.61 -3.71
N ILE A 62 -17.85 16.88 -2.95
CA ILE A 62 -17.45 15.57 -2.45
C ILE A 62 -18.57 14.55 -2.62
N ARG A 63 -18.26 13.44 -3.27
CA ARG A 63 -19.14 12.28 -3.35
C ARG A 63 -18.67 11.23 -2.35
N LEU A 64 -19.58 10.70 -1.56
CA LEU A 64 -19.31 9.70 -0.53
C LEU A 64 -20.06 8.42 -0.90
N VAL A 65 -19.34 7.30 -1.03
CA VAL A 65 -19.92 6.01 -1.39
C VAL A 65 -19.53 4.98 -0.33
N ASP A 66 -20.50 4.55 0.47
CA ASP A 66 -20.35 3.47 1.45
C ASP A 66 -21.73 2.92 1.83
N PHE A 67 -21.86 1.60 1.89
CA PHE A 67 -23.10 0.92 2.26
C PHE A 67 -23.20 0.66 3.78
N ASP A 68 -22.09 0.80 4.51
CA ASP A 68 -22.02 0.48 5.93
C ASP A 68 -22.71 1.51 6.84
N TYR A 69 -23.09 1.02 8.01
CA TYR A 69 -23.59 1.81 9.13
C TYR A 69 -22.50 2.03 10.19
N VAL A 70 -22.63 3.11 10.96
CA VAL A 70 -21.79 3.38 12.11
C VAL A 70 -22.06 2.34 13.20
N THR A 71 -21.00 1.68 13.66
CA THR A 71 -21.03 0.73 14.79
C THR A 71 -20.31 1.31 16.00
N LEU A 72 -20.52 0.75 17.19
CA LEU A 72 -19.73 1.11 18.39
C LEU A 72 -18.22 0.93 18.14
N SER A 73 -17.82 -0.13 17.44
CA SER A 73 -16.43 -0.39 17.08
C SER A 73 -15.87 0.59 16.03
N SER A 74 -16.71 1.38 15.36
CA SER A 74 -16.27 2.43 14.44
C SER A 74 -15.75 3.67 15.18
N LEU A 75 -16.23 3.92 16.40
CA LEU A 75 -15.98 5.16 17.15
C LEU A 75 -14.51 5.35 17.54
N ASN A 76 -13.69 4.28 17.52
CA ASN A 76 -12.26 4.40 17.83
C ASN A 76 -11.45 5.06 16.69
N ARG A 77 -12.01 5.21 15.49
CA ARG A 77 -11.26 5.64 14.30
C ARG A 77 -12.04 6.47 13.28
N HIS A 78 -13.36 6.44 13.27
CA HIS A 78 -14.18 7.20 12.32
C HIS A 78 -14.17 8.70 12.68
N ALA A 79 -13.92 9.57 11.71
CA ALA A 79 -13.63 11.00 11.96
C ALA A 79 -14.79 11.79 12.56
N THR A 80 -16.03 11.47 12.18
CA THR A 80 -17.21 12.30 12.48
C THR A 80 -18.25 11.61 13.35
N ALA A 81 -18.08 10.31 13.63
CA ALA A 81 -19.11 9.52 14.29
C ALA A 81 -19.04 9.70 15.79
N THR A 82 -20.19 9.94 16.40
CA THR A 82 -20.36 9.98 17.85
C THR A 82 -21.21 8.79 18.31
N VAL A 83 -21.33 8.60 19.63
CA VAL A 83 -22.20 7.57 20.21
C VAL A 83 -23.64 7.70 19.72
N SER A 84 -24.13 8.94 19.51
CA SER A 84 -25.48 9.18 19.00
C SER A 84 -25.69 8.83 17.52
N ASP A 85 -24.63 8.62 16.76
CA ASP A 85 -24.72 8.28 15.34
C ASP A 85 -24.65 6.76 15.10
N VAL A 86 -24.55 5.93 16.15
CA VAL A 86 -24.56 4.46 16.00
C VAL A 86 -25.88 4.01 15.35
N GLY A 87 -25.78 3.21 14.29
CA GLY A 87 -26.92 2.80 13.45
C GLY A 87 -27.28 3.79 12.33
N MET A 88 -26.54 4.90 12.18
CA MET A 88 -26.67 5.81 11.04
C MET A 88 -25.77 5.35 9.88
N PRO A 89 -26.18 5.50 8.60
CA PRO A 89 -25.28 5.26 7.47
C PRO A 89 -24.03 6.13 7.56
N LYS A 90 -22.84 5.55 7.34
CA LYS A 90 -21.56 6.27 7.48
C LYS A 90 -21.50 7.52 6.60
N VAL A 91 -21.94 7.41 5.34
CA VAL A 91 -22.00 8.55 4.40
C VAL A 91 -22.85 9.70 4.94
N LYS A 92 -23.98 9.40 5.60
CA LYS A 92 -24.88 10.42 6.18
C LYS A 92 -24.29 11.05 7.44
N CYS A 93 -23.57 10.27 8.24
CA CYS A 93 -22.83 10.79 9.39
C CYS A 93 -21.77 11.81 8.95
N ILE A 94 -21.01 11.49 7.90
CA ILE A 94 -20.02 12.41 7.33
C ILE A 94 -20.71 13.63 6.73
N GLU A 95 -21.75 13.46 5.90
CA GLU A 95 -22.50 14.56 5.30
C GLU A 95 -22.99 15.59 6.33
N LYS A 96 -23.59 15.12 7.43
CA LYS A 96 -24.04 15.95 8.55
C LYS A 96 -22.90 16.79 9.11
N ALA A 97 -21.73 16.19 9.33
CA ALA A 97 -20.57 16.89 9.87
C ALA A 97 -19.94 17.85 8.86
N LEU A 98 -19.81 17.47 7.59
CA LEU A 98 -19.24 18.31 6.54
C LEU A 98 -20.08 19.59 6.35
N LYS A 99 -21.40 19.48 6.32
CA LYS A 99 -22.32 20.64 6.22
C LYS A 99 -22.26 21.58 7.44
N GLN A 100 -21.77 21.09 8.59
CA GLN A 100 -21.49 21.93 9.77
C GLN A 100 -20.11 22.60 9.68
N ILE A 101 -19.13 21.93 9.07
CA ILE A 101 -17.75 22.43 8.90
C ILE A 101 -17.66 23.51 7.82
N SER A 102 -18.31 23.26 6.69
CA SER A 102 -18.31 24.11 5.51
C SER A 102 -19.72 24.14 4.96
N ARG A 103 -20.32 25.31 4.88
CA ARG A 103 -21.70 25.42 4.39
C ARG A 103 -21.82 25.48 2.87
N TRP A 104 -20.71 25.77 2.19
CA TRP A 104 -20.62 25.84 0.73
C TRP A 104 -20.30 24.48 0.08
N VAL A 105 -20.04 23.44 0.87
CA VAL A 105 -19.76 22.11 0.35
C VAL A 105 -21.03 21.45 -0.21
N GLU A 106 -20.93 20.98 -1.44
CA GLU A 106 -21.87 20.08 -2.08
C GLU A 106 -21.46 18.64 -1.75
N VAL A 107 -22.33 17.93 -1.04
CA VAL A 107 -22.10 16.54 -0.62
C VAL A 107 -23.11 15.63 -1.32
N ASP A 108 -22.61 14.69 -2.12
CA ASP A 108 -23.40 13.63 -2.75
C ASP A 108 -23.18 12.30 -2.00
N SER A 109 -24.11 11.93 -1.13
CA SER A 109 -24.01 10.72 -0.29
C SER A 109 -24.77 9.55 -0.91
N ARG A 110 -24.04 8.50 -1.30
CA ARG A 110 -24.56 7.25 -1.86
C ARG A 110 -24.39 6.09 -0.87
N ILE A 111 -25.52 5.53 -0.42
CA ILE A 111 -25.54 4.35 0.46
C ILE A 111 -25.47 3.10 -0.42
N GLU A 112 -24.34 2.91 -1.07
CA GLU A 112 -24.15 1.94 -2.14
C GLU A 112 -22.77 1.28 -2.00
N ILE A 113 -22.61 0.09 -2.60
CA ILE A 113 -21.32 -0.59 -2.72
C ILE A 113 -20.76 -0.32 -4.12
N TRP A 114 -19.45 -0.20 -4.24
CA TRP A 114 -18.82 -0.12 -5.55
C TRP A 114 -19.11 -1.38 -6.38
N ARG A 115 -19.63 -1.17 -7.60
CA ARG A 115 -19.74 -2.18 -8.65
C ARG A 115 -19.27 -1.58 -9.98
N LYS A 116 -18.57 -2.40 -10.76
CA LYS A 116 -18.01 -1.99 -12.06
C LYS A 116 -19.05 -1.41 -13.01
N GLU A 117 -20.25 -1.98 -13.02
CA GLU A 117 -21.36 -1.60 -13.89
C GLU A 117 -21.88 -0.20 -13.57
N GLU A 118 -21.80 0.21 -12.31
CA GLU A 118 -22.25 1.51 -11.80
C GLU A 118 -21.13 2.58 -11.86
N GLY A 119 -19.92 2.19 -12.28
CA GLY A 119 -18.73 3.03 -12.19
C GLY A 119 -18.81 4.36 -12.94
N GLY A 120 -19.52 4.38 -14.07
CA GLY A 120 -19.77 5.61 -14.82
C GLY A 120 -20.57 6.59 -13.98
N MET A 121 -21.68 6.14 -13.38
CA MET A 121 -22.54 6.98 -12.56
C MET A 121 -21.84 7.49 -11.29
N LEU A 122 -21.04 6.63 -10.65
CA LEU A 122 -20.40 6.94 -9.38
C LEU A 122 -19.17 7.83 -9.54
N LEU A 123 -18.42 7.73 -10.64
CA LEU A 123 -17.14 8.45 -10.81
C LEU A 123 -17.16 9.51 -11.92
N GLU A 124 -18.27 9.70 -12.62
CA GLU A 124 -18.37 10.74 -13.64
C GLU A 124 -18.17 12.14 -13.05
N GLY A 125 -17.30 12.92 -13.72
CA GLY A 125 -17.04 14.33 -13.39
C GLY A 125 -16.21 14.58 -12.13
N VAL A 126 -15.57 13.55 -11.56
CA VAL A 126 -14.65 13.74 -10.42
C VAL A 126 -13.22 13.90 -10.88
N ASP A 127 -12.49 14.82 -10.25
CA ASP A 127 -11.07 15.06 -10.53
C ASP A 127 -10.19 13.98 -9.88
N TRP A 128 -10.64 13.44 -8.74
CA TRP A 128 -9.93 12.42 -7.98
C TRP A 128 -10.88 11.41 -7.34
N VAL A 129 -10.42 10.16 -7.27
CA VAL A 129 -11.05 9.07 -6.52
C VAL A 129 -10.15 8.66 -5.36
N ILE A 130 -10.71 8.54 -4.18
CA ILE A 130 -10.07 7.95 -3.01
C ILE A 130 -10.62 6.55 -2.81
N ASP A 131 -9.75 5.57 -2.88
CA ASP A 131 -10.05 4.19 -2.53
C ASP A 131 -9.64 3.91 -1.08
N ALA A 132 -10.63 3.76 -0.21
CA ALA A 132 -10.51 3.36 1.18
C ALA A 132 -11.28 2.05 1.47
N ILE A 133 -11.46 1.21 0.44
CA ILE A 133 -12.11 -0.11 0.55
C ILE A 133 -11.19 -1.07 1.30
N ASP A 134 -11.75 -2.01 2.07
CA ASP A 134 -11.03 -3.07 2.77
C ASP A 134 -11.02 -4.40 1.99
N ASN A 135 -12.10 -4.71 1.25
CA ASN A 135 -12.19 -5.88 0.41
C ASN A 135 -11.23 -5.83 -0.80
N ILE A 136 -10.34 -6.82 -0.90
CA ILE A 136 -9.32 -6.89 -1.94
C ILE A 136 -9.92 -6.97 -3.35
N THR A 137 -11.00 -7.73 -3.53
CA THR A 137 -11.60 -7.94 -4.86
C THR A 137 -12.26 -6.65 -5.36
N THR A 138 -13.10 -6.02 -4.55
CA THR A 138 -13.75 -4.74 -4.88
C THR A 138 -12.73 -3.62 -5.06
N LYS A 139 -11.68 -3.60 -4.23
CA LYS A 139 -10.55 -2.67 -4.37
C LYS A 139 -9.86 -2.80 -5.73
N VAL A 140 -9.45 -4.02 -6.09
CA VAL A 140 -8.76 -4.27 -7.38
C VAL A 140 -9.65 -3.89 -8.56
N ASP A 141 -10.95 -4.17 -8.49
CA ASP A 141 -11.90 -3.79 -9.53
C ASP A 141 -12.01 -2.26 -9.70
N LEU A 142 -12.17 -1.51 -8.61
CA LEU A 142 -12.17 -0.04 -8.63
C LEU A 142 -10.87 0.53 -9.22
N LEU A 143 -9.72 0.02 -8.77
CA LEU A 143 -8.42 0.50 -9.22
C LEU A 143 -8.19 0.19 -10.71
N LYS A 144 -8.61 -0.99 -11.17
CA LYS A 144 -8.56 -1.35 -12.59
C LYS A 144 -9.47 -0.46 -13.42
N TYR A 145 -10.70 -0.23 -12.96
CA TYR A 145 -11.67 0.63 -13.64
C TYR A 145 -11.13 2.07 -13.79
N CYS A 146 -10.60 2.65 -12.71
CA CYS A 146 -10.02 3.99 -12.76
C CYS A 146 -8.83 4.06 -13.71
N HIS A 147 -7.93 3.06 -13.67
CA HIS A 147 -6.78 2.98 -14.56
C HIS A 147 -7.21 2.91 -16.04
N ASP A 148 -8.17 2.06 -16.38
CA ASP A 148 -8.65 1.88 -17.76
C ASP A 148 -9.33 3.13 -18.32
N ASN A 149 -10.09 3.84 -17.47
CA ASN A 149 -10.82 5.04 -17.84
C ASN A 149 -9.98 6.33 -17.62
N LYS A 150 -8.71 6.21 -17.25
CA LYS A 150 -7.80 7.35 -16.97
C LYS A 150 -8.34 8.31 -15.90
N ILE A 151 -9.08 7.79 -14.93
CA ILE A 151 -9.56 8.53 -13.77
C ILE A 151 -8.46 8.51 -12.71
N LYS A 152 -8.07 9.68 -12.20
CA LYS A 152 -7.05 9.77 -11.14
C LYS A 152 -7.57 9.10 -9.88
N VAL A 153 -6.82 8.14 -9.35
CA VAL A 153 -7.19 7.40 -8.15
C VAL A 153 -6.03 7.32 -7.18
N PHE A 154 -6.31 7.48 -5.89
CA PHE A 154 -5.36 7.29 -4.80
C PHE A 154 -5.88 6.22 -3.85
N SER A 155 -5.06 5.20 -3.55
CA SER A 155 -5.50 4.05 -2.77
C SER A 155 -4.86 3.96 -1.38
N SER A 156 -5.66 3.60 -0.38
CA SER A 156 -5.18 3.20 0.94
C SER A 156 -4.88 1.71 0.98
N MET A 157 -3.68 1.36 1.46
CA MET A 157 -3.28 0.00 1.79
C MET A 157 -3.56 -0.33 3.26
N GLY A 158 -2.90 -1.34 3.82
CA GLY A 158 -3.22 -1.87 5.15
C GLY A 158 -2.78 -0.93 6.27
N ALA A 159 -3.74 -0.33 6.98
CA ALA A 159 -3.50 0.46 8.20
C ALA A 159 -3.70 -0.34 9.51
N GLY A 160 -4.23 -1.56 9.44
CA GLY A 160 -4.47 -2.43 10.59
C GLY A 160 -3.21 -3.13 11.08
N ALA A 161 -3.23 -3.58 12.35
CA ALA A 161 -2.13 -4.26 13.03
C ALA A 161 -0.77 -3.53 12.97
N LYS A 162 -0.81 -2.19 12.98
CA LYS A 162 0.35 -1.30 12.89
C LYS A 162 0.24 -0.19 13.93
N CYS A 163 1.38 0.29 14.41
CA CYS A 163 1.44 1.36 15.41
C CYS A 163 2.49 2.44 15.15
N ASP A 164 3.41 2.26 14.20
CA ASP A 164 4.51 3.20 13.95
C ASP A 164 4.14 4.21 12.85
N PRO A 165 3.79 5.47 13.21
CA PRO A 165 3.43 6.49 12.22
C PRO A 165 4.63 6.97 11.40
N THR A 166 5.86 6.76 11.85
CA THR A 166 7.07 7.21 11.13
C THR A 166 7.36 6.39 9.87
N ARG A 167 6.67 5.26 9.72
CA ARG A 167 6.84 4.30 8.62
C ARG A 167 5.76 4.42 7.54
N VAL A 168 4.82 5.35 7.70
CA VAL A 168 3.78 5.65 6.72
C VAL A 168 4.37 6.49 5.60
N GLN A 169 4.09 6.11 4.36
CA GLN A 169 4.61 6.80 3.19
C GLN A 169 3.70 6.64 1.98
N ILE A 170 3.89 7.53 1.01
CA ILE A 170 3.22 7.51 -0.29
C ILE A 170 4.20 6.95 -1.32
N SER A 171 3.76 6.02 -2.17
CA SER A 171 4.52 5.54 -3.33
C SER A 171 3.59 5.06 -4.43
N ASP A 172 4.12 4.69 -5.60
CA ASP A 172 3.36 3.86 -6.54
C ASP A 172 3.06 2.49 -5.93
N ILE A 173 1.94 1.87 -6.31
CA ILE A 173 1.59 0.50 -5.93
C ILE A 173 2.71 -0.49 -6.28
N SER A 174 3.45 -0.27 -7.38
CA SER A 174 4.55 -1.12 -7.83
C SER A 174 5.71 -1.18 -6.84
N TYR A 175 5.93 -0.12 -6.07
CA TYR A 175 7.05 0.05 -5.13
C TYR A 175 6.69 -0.30 -3.67
N THR A 176 5.46 -0.78 -3.41
CA THR A 176 5.02 -1.12 -2.06
C THR A 176 5.75 -2.34 -1.48
N ILE A 177 6.12 -2.27 -0.19
CA ILE A 177 6.87 -3.31 0.51
C ILE A 177 6.29 -3.58 1.90
N TYR A 178 6.52 -4.77 2.43
CA TYR A 178 6.09 -5.22 3.78
C TYR A 178 4.58 -5.18 4.10
N ASP A 179 3.75 -4.54 3.28
CA ASP A 179 2.31 -4.45 3.44
C ASP A 179 1.58 -5.63 2.75
N PRO A 180 0.91 -6.53 3.50
CA PRO A 180 0.22 -7.68 2.93
C PRO A 180 -0.95 -7.31 1.99
N LEU A 181 -1.70 -6.25 2.31
CA LEU A 181 -2.81 -5.79 1.48
C LEU A 181 -2.26 -5.24 0.16
N ALA A 182 -1.22 -4.40 0.23
CA ALA A 182 -0.56 -3.87 -0.95
C ALA A 182 0.00 -4.97 -1.85
N ARG A 183 0.64 -5.99 -1.26
CA ARG A 183 1.15 -7.16 -2.01
C ARG A 183 0.03 -7.87 -2.77
N SER A 184 -1.08 -8.17 -2.10
CA SER A 184 -2.22 -8.88 -2.70
C SER A 184 -2.89 -8.07 -3.81
N VAL A 185 -3.10 -6.77 -3.60
CA VAL A 185 -3.67 -5.85 -4.58
C VAL A 185 -2.75 -5.72 -5.80
N ARG A 186 -1.45 -5.46 -5.56
CA ARG A 186 -0.43 -5.36 -6.62
C ARG A 186 -0.36 -6.61 -7.48
N ARG A 187 -0.35 -7.82 -6.88
CA ARG A 187 -0.30 -9.08 -7.64
C ARG A 187 -1.52 -9.23 -8.54
N ARG A 188 -2.73 -8.98 -8.02
CA ARG A 188 -3.98 -9.08 -8.80
C ARG A 188 -4.03 -8.03 -9.92
N LEU A 189 -3.62 -6.79 -9.65
CA LEU A 189 -3.54 -5.74 -10.67
C LEU A 189 -2.56 -6.10 -11.79
N ARG A 190 -1.38 -6.65 -11.47
CA ARG A 190 -0.41 -7.12 -12.47
C ARG A 190 -0.97 -8.20 -13.39
N LEU A 191 -1.72 -9.15 -12.84
CA LEU A 191 -2.41 -10.18 -13.63
C LEU A 191 -3.45 -9.59 -14.59
N LEU A 192 -4.04 -8.44 -14.23
CA LEU A 192 -4.98 -7.70 -15.06
C LEU A 192 -4.29 -6.69 -16.01
N GLY A 193 -2.96 -6.70 -16.09
CA GLY A 193 -2.18 -5.81 -16.98
C GLY A 193 -1.87 -4.43 -16.40
N VAL A 194 -2.11 -4.19 -15.11
CA VAL A 194 -1.78 -2.93 -14.43
C VAL A 194 -0.55 -3.14 -13.55
N SER A 195 0.61 -2.69 -14.02
CA SER A 195 1.90 -2.90 -13.34
C SER A 195 2.32 -1.74 -12.43
N SER A 196 1.90 -0.51 -12.75
CA SER A 196 2.23 0.74 -12.06
C SER A 196 1.24 1.85 -12.44
N GLY A 197 1.40 3.05 -11.86
CA GLY A 197 0.63 4.25 -12.20
C GLY A 197 -0.47 4.59 -11.19
N ILE A 198 -0.50 3.90 -10.05
CA ILE A 198 -1.51 4.10 -9.00
C ILE A 198 -0.78 4.53 -7.72
N PRO A 199 -0.90 5.80 -7.30
CA PRO A 199 -0.34 6.27 -6.04
C PRO A 199 -1.11 5.66 -4.86
N VAL A 200 -0.36 5.22 -3.85
CA VAL A 200 -0.90 4.59 -2.66
C VAL A 200 -0.23 5.08 -1.40
N VAL A 201 -0.96 5.05 -0.28
CA VAL A 201 -0.40 5.19 1.06
C VAL A 201 -0.30 3.82 1.71
N TYR A 202 0.88 3.51 2.23
CA TYR A 202 1.13 2.26 2.94
C TYR A 202 2.13 2.49 4.07
N SER A 203 2.32 1.48 4.91
CA SER A 203 3.35 1.50 5.94
C SER A 203 4.33 0.36 5.74
N THR A 204 5.61 0.68 5.89
CA THR A 204 6.71 -0.29 5.85
C THR A 204 6.90 -1.05 7.16
N GLU A 205 6.09 -0.76 8.18
CA GLU A 205 6.02 -1.55 9.41
C GLU A 205 5.63 -2.99 9.08
N ILE A 206 6.45 -3.93 9.51
CA ILE A 206 6.10 -5.34 9.51
C ILE A 206 5.14 -5.50 10.70
N PRO A 207 3.87 -5.92 10.48
CA PRO A 207 2.94 -6.14 11.58
C PRO A 207 3.59 -7.05 12.62
N SER A 208 3.74 -6.55 13.85
CA SER A 208 4.18 -7.36 14.99
C SER A 208 3.06 -8.31 15.42
N ASP A 209 3.33 -9.26 16.34
CA ASP A 209 2.43 -10.33 16.84
C ASP A 209 1.11 -9.80 17.47
N VAL A 210 0.30 -9.08 16.73
CA VAL A 210 -1.04 -8.71 17.17
C VAL A 210 -1.93 -9.90 16.88
N LYS A 211 -2.22 -10.66 17.94
CA LYS A 211 -3.15 -11.77 17.89
C LYS A 211 -4.49 -11.26 17.35
N LEU A 212 -4.96 -11.88 16.27
CA LEU A 212 -6.30 -11.65 15.77
C LEU A 212 -7.31 -11.84 16.91
N LEU A 213 -8.30 -10.96 17.00
CA LEU A 213 -9.30 -11.06 18.07
C LEU A 213 -10.00 -12.43 18.02
N PRO A 214 -10.21 -13.08 19.18
CA PRO A 214 -10.91 -14.36 19.24
C PRO A 214 -12.33 -14.20 18.71
N LEU A 215 -12.82 -15.21 17.99
CA LEU A 215 -14.22 -15.27 17.57
C LEU A 215 -15.11 -15.52 18.80
N PRO A 216 -16.36 -15.02 18.82
CA PRO A 216 -17.34 -15.40 19.83
C PRO A 216 -17.52 -16.93 19.89
N GLU A 217 -17.74 -17.49 21.08
CA GLU A 217 -17.81 -18.95 21.31
C GLU A 217 -18.90 -19.65 20.48
N GLU A 218 -19.97 -18.94 20.14
CA GLU A 218 -21.07 -19.42 19.29
C GLU A 218 -20.64 -19.69 17.82
N GLU A 219 -19.59 -19.00 17.34
CA GLU A 219 -19.06 -19.20 15.98
C GLU A 219 -18.02 -20.34 15.91
N PHE A 220 -17.41 -20.70 17.04
CA PHE A 220 -16.46 -21.81 17.14
C PHE A 220 -17.10 -23.17 16.83
N GLN A 221 -18.41 -23.32 17.11
CA GLN A 221 -19.15 -24.56 16.87
C GLN A 221 -19.50 -24.81 15.39
N LYS A 222 -19.38 -23.80 14.51
CA LYS A 222 -19.81 -23.91 13.11
C LYS A 222 -18.68 -24.28 12.12
N GLY A 223 -17.50 -24.71 12.59
CA GLY A 223 -16.42 -25.29 11.76
C GLY A 223 -15.28 -24.35 11.35
N ALA A 224 -14.34 -24.86 10.54
CA ALA A 224 -13.08 -24.18 10.22
C ALA A 224 -13.24 -22.92 9.33
N VAL A 225 -12.44 -21.90 9.61
CA VAL A 225 -12.49 -20.55 9.01
C VAL A 225 -11.74 -20.53 7.67
N LYS A 226 -12.38 -20.09 6.58
CA LYS A 226 -11.71 -19.65 5.34
C LYS A 226 -11.74 -18.12 5.26
N GLU A 227 -10.66 -17.53 4.73
CA GLU A 227 -10.48 -16.08 4.64
C GLU A 227 -11.30 -15.44 3.52
N LEU A 228 -11.98 -14.32 3.87
CA LEU A 228 -12.47 -13.21 3.04
C LEU A 228 -13.50 -13.53 1.93
N GLY A 229 -14.78 -13.22 2.20
CA GLY A 229 -15.88 -13.23 1.22
C GLY A 229 -17.08 -12.37 1.65
N VAL A 230 -17.76 -11.80 0.65
CA VAL A 230 -18.80 -10.76 0.74
C VAL A 230 -20.19 -11.43 0.85
N PHE A 231 -20.59 -11.82 2.07
CA PHE A 231 -21.88 -12.45 2.48
C PHE A 231 -22.14 -13.85 1.87
N ASP A 232 -22.55 -14.92 2.58
CA ASP A 232 -23.66 -15.10 3.54
C ASP A 232 -23.28 -15.68 4.93
N ASP A 233 -22.01 -15.91 5.22
CA ASP A 233 -21.55 -16.39 6.55
C ASP A 233 -20.45 -15.46 7.07
N PHE A 234 -20.81 -14.57 7.99
CA PHE A 234 -19.85 -13.68 8.67
C PHE A 234 -18.79 -14.51 9.40
N ARG A 235 -17.57 -14.56 8.83
CA ARG A 235 -16.36 -15.02 9.53
C ARG A 235 -15.18 -14.19 9.10
N VAL A 236 -14.94 -13.08 9.79
CA VAL A 236 -13.71 -12.30 9.62
C VAL A 236 -13.06 -12.14 10.98
N ARG A 237 -11.86 -12.67 11.13
CA ARG A 237 -10.98 -12.31 12.24
C ARG A 237 -10.66 -10.82 12.12
N ILE A 238 -11.24 -10.01 13.00
CA ILE A 238 -11.09 -8.56 12.96
C ILE A 238 -9.62 -8.23 13.23
N LEU A 239 -8.96 -7.61 12.25
CA LEU A 239 -7.64 -7.03 12.45
C LEU A 239 -7.75 -5.88 13.45
N PRO A 240 -7.00 -5.89 14.56
CA PRO A 240 -7.00 -4.79 15.51
C PRO A 240 -6.46 -3.53 14.84
N VAL A 241 -7.12 -2.40 15.11
CA VAL A 241 -6.78 -1.11 14.49
C VAL A 241 -6.56 -0.07 15.58
N LEU A 242 -5.36 0.52 15.59
CA LEU A 242 -5.05 1.70 16.39
C LEU A 242 -5.53 2.94 15.65
N GLY A 243 -6.59 3.58 16.15
CA GLY A 243 -7.33 4.66 15.48
C GLY A 243 -6.50 5.75 14.78
N PRO A 244 -5.43 6.28 15.40
CA PRO A 244 -4.55 7.25 14.75
C PRO A 244 -3.97 6.84 13.39
N LEU A 245 -3.66 5.56 13.17
CA LEU A 245 -3.01 5.10 11.93
C LEU A 245 -3.89 5.27 10.68
N PRO A 246 -5.12 4.74 10.61
CA PRO A 246 -5.99 5.00 9.46
C PRO A 246 -6.32 6.48 9.29
N SER A 247 -6.40 7.26 10.38
CA SER A 247 -6.54 8.72 10.29
C SER A 247 -5.34 9.34 9.57
N ILE A 248 -4.12 8.98 9.95
CA ILE A 248 -2.88 9.43 9.29
C ILE A 248 -2.89 9.06 7.81
N PHE A 249 -3.34 7.86 7.44
CA PHE A 249 -3.48 7.45 6.04
C PHE A 249 -4.46 8.38 5.30
N GLY A 250 -5.62 8.66 5.89
CA GLY A 250 -6.61 9.58 5.30
C GLY A 250 -6.04 10.99 5.11
N LEU A 251 -5.25 11.48 6.07
CA LEU A 251 -4.59 12.78 5.98
C LEU A 251 -3.48 12.82 4.91
N HIS A 252 -2.74 11.74 4.71
CA HIS A 252 -1.77 11.62 3.62
C HIS A 252 -2.45 11.71 2.25
N ILE A 253 -3.56 10.98 2.08
CA ILE A 253 -4.34 11.00 0.84
C ILE A 253 -4.88 12.40 0.57
N ALA A 254 -5.52 13.03 1.56
CA ALA A 254 -6.06 14.37 1.41
C ALA A 254 -4.97 15.39 1.05
N THR A 255 -3.82 15.34 1.72
CA THR A 255 -2.70 16.25 1.44
C THR A 255 -2.17 16.07 0.02
N PHE A 256 -2.02 14.83 -0.45
CA PHE A 256 -1.58 14.55 -1.81
C PHE A 256 -2.55 15.13 -2.85
N ILE A 257 -3.84 14.88 -2.69
CA ILE A 257 -4.88 15.35 -3.62
C ILE A 257 -4.97 16.87 -3.63
N LEU A 258 -4.90 17.53 -2.47
CA LEU A 258 -4.91 19.00 -2.39
C LEU A 258 -3.73 19.62 -3.12
N CYS A 259 -2.54 19.05 -2.94
CA CYS A 259 -1.33 19.47 -3.65
C CYS A 259 -1.46 19.30 -5.16
N ASP A 260 -2.01 18.17 -5.63
CA ASP A 260 -2.24 17.94 -7.07
C ASP A 260 -3.30 18.89 -7.64
N LEU A 261 -4.45 19.07 -6.96
CA LEU A 261 -5.50 20.00 -7.38
C LEU A 261 -5.01 21.45 -7.45
N ALA A 262 -4.11 21.85 -6.55
CA ALA A 262 -3.54 23.19 -6.53
C ALA A 262 -2.40 23.39 -7.56
N ASP A 263 -2.13 22.42 -8.44
CA ASP A 263 -0.97 22.38 -9.35
C ASP A 263 0.38 22.55 -8.64
N LYS A 264 0.46 22.05 -7.40
CA LYS A 264 1.68 21.98 -6.60
C LYS A 264 1.95 20.53 -6.18
N PRO A 265 2.08 19.59 -7.15
CA PRO A 265 2.16 18.17 -6.85
C PRO A 265 3.37 17.86 -5.97
N ILE A 266 3.27 16.79 -5.18
CA ILE A 266 4.39 16.29 -4.38
C ILE A 266 5.43 15.70 -5.35
N LEU A 267 6.41 16.52 -5.73
CA LEU A 267 7.51 16.13 -6.60
C LEU A 267 8.43 15.17 -5.81
N ASN A 268 8.47 13.91 -6.23
CA ASN A 268 9.28 12.83 -5.64
C ASN A 268 8.82 12.32 -4.27
N PRO A 269 7.71 11.54 -4.19
CA PRO A 269 7.53 10.66 -3.04
C PRO A 269 8.78 9.78 -2.86
N LEU A 270 9.27 9.64 -1.63
CA LEU A 270 10.51 8.90 -1.32
C LEU A 270 10.50 7.55 -2.06
N PRO A 271 11.41 7.34 -3.03
CA PRO A 271 11.45 6.09 -3.79
C PRO A 271 11.98 5.00 -2.88
N ILE A 272 11.10 4.30 -2.16
CA ILE A 272 11.50 3.06 -1.51
C ILE A 272 11.50 1.96 -2.58
N LYS A 273 12.74 1.58 -2.94
CA LYS A 273 13.19 0.61 -3.95
C LYS A 273 13.07 1.09 -5.40
N ASN A 274 14.05 1.88 -5.83
CA ASN A 274 14.38 1.91 -7.26
C ASN A 274 15.88 1.85 -7.51
N ARG A 275 16.51 0.77 -7.00
CA ARG A 275 17.87 0.40 -7.39
C ARG A 275 17.84 -0.44 -8.68
N ARG A 276 16.99 -0.09 -9.66
CA ARG A 276 16.88 -0.80 -10.94
C ARG A 276 18.24 -1.04 -11.59
N LYS A 277 19.04 0.04 -11.70
CA LYS A 277 20.43 -0.02 -12.18
C LYS A 277 21.32 -0.95 -11.35
N LEU A 278 21.05 -1.09 -10.05
CA LEU A 278 21.75 -2.04 -9.19
C LEU A 278 21.34 -3.48 -9.50
N TYR A 279 20.04 -3.76 -9.65
CA TYR A 279 19.54 -5.11 -9.92
C TYR A 279 19.96 -5.58 -11.31
N GLU A 280 19.84 -4.72 -12.33
CA GLU A 280 20.35 -4.96 -13.69
C GLU A 280 21.86 -5.27 -13.66
N ARG A 281 22.63 -4.52 -12.84
CA ARG A 281 24.06 -4.77 -12.64
C ARG A 281 24.30 -6.11 -11.95
N MET A 282 23.62 -6.40 -10.84
CA MET A 282 23.76 -7.64 -10.08
C MET A 282 23.41 -8.87 -10.93
N LEU A 283 22.33 -8.80 -11.72
CA LEU A 283 21.92 -9.86 -12.65
C LEU A 283 22.95 -10.06 -13.76
N ARG A 284 23.43 -8.97 -14.37
CA ARG A 284 24.48 -9.02 -15.42
C ARG A 284 25.79 -9.61 -14.88
N ASP A 285 26.19 -9.22 -13.68
CA ASP A 285 27.39 -9.73 -13.04
C ASP A 285 27.23 -11.20 -12.63
N LEU A 286 26.02 -11.62 -12.23
CA LEU A 286 25.72 -13.03 -11.99
C LEU A 286 25.78 -13.87 -13.27
N LEU A 287 25.21 -13.38 -14.37
CA LEU A 287 25.25 -14.04 -15.69
C LEU A 287 26.69 -14.30 -16.13
N LYS A 288 27.57 -13.30 -15.98
CA LYS A 288 28.99 -13.43 -16.29
C LYS A 288 29.68 -14.50 -15.45
N ARG A 289 29.39 -14.55 -14.14
CA ARG A 289 29.99 -15.52 -13.22
C ARG A 289 29.51 -16.93 -13.49
N GLU A 290 28.22 -17.14 -13.70
CA GLU A 290 27.69 -18.45 -14.07
C GLU A 290 28.23 -18.92 -15.43
N SER A 291 28.40 -18.02 -16.41
CA SER A 291 29.04 -18.36 -17.69
C SER A 291 30.51 -18.78 -17.51
N GLN A 292 31.25 -18.10 -16.63
CA GLN A 292 32.64 -18.47 -16.30
C GLN A 292 32.73 -19.83 -15.60
N LEU A 293 31.76 -20.15 -14.73
CA LEU A 293 31.72 -21.44 -14.01
C LEU A 293 31.41 -22.61 -14.94
N VAL A 294 30.49 -22.44 -15.89
CA VAL A 294 30.11 -23.50 -16.84
C VAL A 294 31.13 -23.62 -17.99
N GLY A 295 31.94 -22.59 -18.23
CA GLY A 295 32.88 -22.55 -19.35
C GLY A 295 32.23 -22.27 -20.72
N GLU A 296 30.94 -21.93 -20.73
CA GLU A 296 30.16 -21.62 -21.93
C GLU A 296 29.40 -20.29 -21.78
N THR A 297 29.00 -19.69 -22.91
CA THR A 297 28.25 -18.43 -22.88
C THR A 297 26.78 -18.70 -22.54
N ILE A 298 26.34 -18.25 -21.37
CA ILE A 298 24.94 -18.31 -20.95
C ILE A 298 24.23 -17.04 -21.42
N ASN A 299 23.17 -17.19 -22.21
CA ASN A 299 22.39 -16.05 -22.72
C ASN A 299 21.28 -15.60 -21.77
N LYS A 300 20.77 -16.50 -20.92
CA LYS A 300 19.67 -16.21 -19.99
C LYS A 300 19.81 -17.05 -18.72
N LEU A 301 19.64 -16.40 -17.56
CA LEU A 301 19.56 -17.09 -16.28
C LEU A 301 18.12 -17.57 -16.00
N PRO A 302 17.96 -18.60 -15.14
CA PRO A 302 16.65 -19.03 -14.64
C PRO A 302 15.95 -18.03 -13.72
N ILE A 303 16.61 -16.91 -13.37
CA ILE A 303 16.06 -15.80 -12.60
C ILE A 303 16.17 -14.49 -13.39
N ASP A 304 15.24 -13.56 -13.17
CA ASP A 304 15.17 -12.27 -13.86
C ASP A 304 15.46 -11.05 -12.94
N GLU A 305 15.26 -9.84 -13.46
CA GLU A 305 15.51 -8.59 -12.73
C GLU A 305 14.58 -8.44 -11.52
N ASP A 306 13.32 -8.86 -11.66
CA ASP A 306 12.34 -8.82 -10.58
C ASP A 306 12.72 -9.84 -9.50
N ASP A 307 13.19 -11.02 -9.87
CA ASP A 307 13.71 -12.02 -8.94
C ASP A 307 14.90 -11.50 -8.12
N VAL A 308 15.84 -10.81 -8.77
CA VAL A 308 16.97 -10.17 -8.08
C VAL A 308 16.48 -9.10 -7.10
N SER A 309 15.45 -8.34 -7.48
CA SER A 309 14.86 -7.35 -6.58
C SER A 309 14.23 -8.01 -5.36
N ILE A 310 13.54 -9.14 -5.53
CA ILE A 310 12.91 -9.89 -4.44
C ILE A 310 14.00 -10.49 -3.53
N ILE A 311 15.04 -11.10 -4.11
CA ILE A 311 16.15 -11.66 -3.33
C ILE A 311 16.81 -10.57 -2.50
N PHE A 312 17.28 -9.51 -3.15
CA PHE A 312 18.02 -8.44 -2.47
C PHE A 312 17.16 -7.75 -1.42
N GLU A 313 15.93 -7.44 -1.76
CA GLU A 313 15.16 -6.49 -0.99
C GLU A 313 14.12 -7.10 -0.04
N ASP A 314 13.60 -8.29 -0.34
CA ASP A 314 12.58 -8.95 0.49
C ASP A 314 13.21 -10.04 1.36
N PHE A 315 14.03 -10.93 0.77
CA PHE A 315 14.66 -12.02 1.52
C PHE A 315 15.87 -11.53 2.32
N TYR A 316 16.77 -10.76 1.70
CA TYR A 316 17.97 -10.25 2.37
C TYR A 316 17.82 -8.83 2.92
N ARG A 317 16.71 -8.14 2.63
CA ARG A 317 16.38 -6.81 3.18
C ARG A 317 17.51 -5.79 3.03
N GLY A 318 18.23 -5.86 1.91
CA GLY A 318 19.36 -5.01 1.58
C GLY A 318 20.62 -5.24 2.44
N ARG A 319 20.75 -6.41 3.08
CA ARG A 319 21.86 -6.75 3.99
C ARG A 319 22.62 -7.99 3.51
N SER A 320 23.88 -8.10 3.95
CA SER A 320 24.69 -9.30 3.72
C SER A 320 24.12 -10.49 4.51
N VAL A 321 24.20 -11.68 3.94
CA VAL A 321 23.94 -12.94 4.64
C VAL A 321 24.99 -13.23 5.71
N ILE A 322 26.17 -12.60 5.62
CA ILE A 322 27.25 -12.76 6.59
C ILE A 322 27.02 -11.86 7.81
N PRO A 323 27.03 -12.41 9.05
CA PRO A 323 26.99 -11.64 10.29
C PRO A 323 28.12 -10.59 10.35
N PRO A 324 27.85 -9.36 10.82
CA PRO A 324 26.65 -8.93 11.55
C PRO A 324 25.48 -8.46 10.67
N HIS A 325 25.42 -8.89 9.41
CA HIS A 325 24.39 -8.51 8.43
C HIS A 325 24.39 -7.01 8.13
N GLU A 326 25.58 -6.48 7.86
CA GLU A 326 25.74 -5.09 7.46
C GLU A 326 25.09 -4.82 6.11
N VAL A 327 24.85 -3.54 5.84
CA VAL A 327 24.46 -3.10 4.51
C VAL A 327 25.71 -3.14 3.64
N PRO A 328 25.79 -4.02 2.63
CA PRO A 328 26.97 -4.14 1.80
C PRO A 328 27.22 -2.84 1.04
N ALA A 329 28.46 -2.37 1.06
CA ALA A 329 28.88 -1.20 0.28
C ALA A 329 28.81 -1.52 -1.23
N ARG A 330 29.12 -2.77 -1.58
CA ARG A 330 28.99 -3.30 -2.94
C ARG A 330 28.29 -4.65 -2.90
N PRO A 331 26.94 -4.69 -2.99
CA PRO A 331 26.21 -5.95 -2.92
C PRO A 331 26.52 -6.82 -4.13
N MET A 332 26.76 -8.10 -3.83
CA MET A 332 27.04 -9.16 -4.78
C MET A 332 26.04 -10.30 -4.56
N LEU A 333 25.30 -10.67 -5.60
CA LEU A 333 24.39 -11.81 -5.59
C LEU A 333 25.14 -13.06 -6.04
N VAL A 334 25.26 -14.10 -5.24
CA VAL A 334 25.98 -15.35 -5.59
C VAL A 334 25.05 -16.55 -5.41
N ARG A 335 25.28 -17.61 -6.21
CA ARG A 335 24.72 -18.93 -5.92
C ARG A 335 25.31 -19.43 -4.61
N TRP A 336 24.49 -19.89 -3.69
CA TRP A 336 24.95 -20.35 -2.36
C TRP A 336 25.60 -21.72 -2.44
N ASP A 337 24.91 -22.71 -3.00
CA ASP A 337 25.41 -24.06 -3.15
C ASP A 337 25.54 -24.42 -4.63
N PHE A 338 26.78 -24.61 -5.09
CA PHE A 338 27.09 -24.95 -6.48
C PHE A 338 26.62 -26.35 -6.89
N ARG A 339 26.33 -27.25 -5.91
CA ARG A 339 25.75 -28.59 -6.16
C ARG A 339 24.28 -28.52 -6.56
N ARG A 340 23.62 -27.39 -6.28
CA ARG A 340 22.21 -27.14 -6.58
C ARG A 340 22.10 -26.18 -7.77
N PRO A 341 21.01 -26.27 -8.57
CA PRO A 341 20.79 -25.34 -9.66
C PRO A 341 20.62 -23.91 -9.14
N LEU A 342 20.93 -22.92 -9.99
CA LEU A 342 20.63 -21.53 -9.69
C LEU A 342 19.11 -21.35 -9.62
N GLY A 343 18.64 -20.75 -8.54
CA GLY A 343 17.23 -20.49 -8.30
C GLY A 343 17.05 -19.47 -7.18
N LEU A 344 15.82 -18.99 -7.02
CA LEU A 344 15.49 -18.01 -5.98
C LEU A 344 15.97 -18.47 -4.59
N ASP A 345 15.77 -19.75 -4.26
CA ASP A 345 16.06 -20.38 -2.97
C ASP A 345 17.52 -20.82 -2.80
N ASN A 346 18.34 -20.67 -3.85
CA ASN A 346 19.77 -21.01 -3.85
C ASN A 346 20.65 -19.79 -4.21
N CYS A 347 20.17 -18.57 -3.95
CA CYS A 347 20.92 -17.34 -4.10
C CYS A 347 21.04 -16.59 -2.78
N VAL A 348 22.20 -15.99 -2.53
CA VAL A 348 22.46 -15.16 -1.36
C VAL A 348 23.08 -13.82 -1.74
N VAL A 349 22.88 -12.83 -0.87
CA VAL A 349 23.49 -11.50 -1.01
C VAL A 349 24.65 -11.38 -0.04
N MET A 350 25.80 -10.96 -0.54
CA MET A 350 27.01 -10.70 0.24
C MET A 350 27.58 -9.32 -0.10
N ASP A 351 28.51 -8.81 0.70
CA ASP A 351 29.41 -7.77 0.20
C ASP A 351 30.38 -8.39 -0.82
N GLN A 352 30.97 -7.56 -1.69
CA GLN A 352 31.85 -8.01 -2.77
C GLN A 352 33.02 -8.85 -2.25
N SER A 353 33.67 -8.44 -1.15
CA SER A 353 34.82 -9.19 -0.61
C SER A 353 34.44 -10.59 -0.14
N ASP A 354 33.27 -10.72 0.48
CA ASP A 354 32.74 -12.00 0.96
C ASP A 354 32.27 -12.88 -0.20
N GLY A 355 31.61 -12.27 -1.21
CA GLY A 355 31.20 -12.98 -2.42
C GLY A 355 32.39 -13.53 -3.19
N GLU A 356 33.47 -12.77 -3.35
CA GLU A 356 34.70 -13.26 -3.99
C GLU A 356 35.37 -14.38 -3.17
N LYS A 357 35.35 -14.28 -1.83
CA LYS A 357 35.82 -15.36 -0.94
C LYS A 357 34.98 -16.62 -1.12
N HIS A 358 33.66 -16.50 -1.18
CA HIS A 358 32.75 -17.63 -1.38
C HIS A 358 33.01 -18.34 -2.72
N MET A 359 33.17 -17.57 -3.81
CA MET A 359 33.48 -18.11 -5.13
C MET A 359 34.84 -18.84 -5.19
N LYS A 360 35.83 -18.39 -4.40
CA LYS A 360 37.15 -19.04 -4.32
C LYS A 360 37.15 -20.27 -3.42
N ALA A 361 36.39 -20.24 -2.32
CA ALA A 361 36.37 -21.29 -1.32
C ALA A 361 35.50 -22.50 -1.72
N CYS A 362 34.55 -22.29 -2.63
CA CYS A 362 33.70 -23.35 -3.18
C CYS A 362 33.99 -23.57 -4.68
N PRO A 363 35.20 -23.99 -5.09
CA PRO A 363 35.53 -24.24 -6.48
C PRO A 363 34.79 -25.48 -7.03
N THR A 364 34.63 -25.54 -8.35
CA THR A 364 33.92 -26.61 -9.08
C THR A 364 34.57 -27.98 -8.99
N ASP A 365 35.88 -28.06 -8.75
CA ASP A 365 36.64 -29.34 -8.79
C ASP A 365 36.68 -30.06 -7.44
N GLU A 366 36.51 -29.33 -6.33
CA GLU A 366 36.33 -29.85 -4.97
C GLU A 366 35.30 -28.96 -4.25
N ILE A 367 34.00 -29.17 -4.53
CA ILE A 367 32.93 -28.31 -4.02
C ILE A 367 32.84 -28.44 -2.50
N GLN A 368 33.55 -27.55 -1.79
CA GLN A 368 33.43 -27.44 -0.34
C GLN A 368 32.03 -26.95 0.01
N ASP A 369 31.43 -27.61 1.01
CA ASP A 369 30.12 -27.23 1.50
C ASP A 369 30.15 -25.76 2.00
N PRO A 370 29.27 -24.87 1.53
CA PRO A 370 29.22 -23.48 2.00
C PRO A 370 29.17 -23.36 3.53
N LYS A 371 28.57 -24.37 4.18
CA LYS A 371 28.52 -24.51 5.64
C LYS A 371 29.89 -24.59 6.30
N THR A 372 30.87 -25.27 5.69
CA THR A 372 32.23 -25.38 6.27
C THR A 372 32.99 -24.07 6.15
N VAL A 373 32.67 -23.25 5.13
CA VAL A 373 33.33 -21.95 4.89
C VAL A 373 32.79 -20.86 5.80
N TRP A 374 31.47 -20.84 6.04
CA TRP A 374 30.79 -19.73 6.72
C TRP A 374 30.19 -20.09 8.09
N GLY A 375 30.13 -21.38 8.43
CA GLY A 375 29.66 -21.90 9.72
C GLY A 375 28.14 -22.03 9.83
N ASP A 376 27.70 -22.72 10.89
CA ASP A 376 26.28 -23.06 11.13
C ASP A 376 25.35 -21.85 11.17
N LYS A 377 25.80 -20.75 11.79
CA LYS A 377 24.97 -19.54 11.94
C LYS A 377 24.57 -18.93 10.60
N VAL A 378 25.45 -18.97 9.60
CA VAL A 378 25.16 -18.45 8.26
C VAL A 378 24.25 -19.42 7.52
N GLN A 379 24.53 -20.71 7.60
CA GLN A 379 23.70 -21.76 7.01
C GLN A 379 22.25 -21.70 7.53
N ASP A 380 22.05 -21.49 8.83
CA ASP A 380 20.71 -21.37 9.43
C ASP A 380 19.92 -20.18 8.84
N VAL A 381 20.59 -19.07 8.56
CA VAL A 381 19.96 -17.91 7.92
C VAL A 381 19.55 -18.26 6.49
N VAL A 382 20.44 -18.91 5.74
CA VAL A 382 20.15 -19.34 4.36
C VAL A 382 19.00 -20.34 4.31
N ASP A 383 19.01 -21.36 5.16
CA ASP A 383 17.96 -22.37 5.22
C ASP A 383 16.61 -21.75 5.61
N ARG A 384 16.61 -20.78 6.53
CA ARG A 384 15.39 -20.03 6.88
C ARG A 384 14.88 -19.25 5.68
N ARG A 385 15.74 -18.57 4.92
CA ARG A 385 15.33 -17.85 3.71
C ARG A 385 14.86 -18.80 2.61
N ALA A 386 15.53 -19.93 2.40
CA ALA A 386 15.09 -20.95 1.45
C ALA A 386 13.71 -21.49 1.80
N ARG A 387 13.39 -21.68 3.10
CA ARG A 387 12.02 -22.04 3.54
C ARG A 387 11.01 -20.93 3.27
N GLU A 388 11.35 -19.67 3.53
CA GLU A 388 10.50 -18.51 3.19
C GLU A 388 10.25 -18.43 1.68
N ILE A 389 11.25 -18.77 0.86
CA ILE A 389 11.16 -18.81 -0.61
C ILE A 389 10.32 -19.99 -1.08
N GLY A 390 10.49 -21.17 -0.48
CA GLY A 390 9.63 -22.33 -0.76
C GLY A 390 8.16 -22.03 -0.45
N GLN A 391 7.88 -21.38 0.67
CA GLN A 391 6.54 -20.88 0.98
C GLN A 391 6.08 -19.86 -0.07
N TYR A 392 6.94 -18.91 -0.45
CA TYR A 392 6.63 -17.92 -1.49
C TYR A 392 6.26 -18.57 -2.83
N LEU A 393 7.00 -19.58 -3.28
CA LEU A 393 6.74 -20.31 -4.53
C LEU A 393 5.46 -21.16 -4.44
N LEU A 394 5.18 -21.79 -3.30
CA LEU A 394 3.93 -22.52 -3.05
C LEU A 394 2.69 -21.60 -3.02
N TRP A 395 2.87 -20.32 -2.73
CA TRP A 395 1.80 -19.31 -2.79
C TRP A 395 1.64 -18.74 -4.22
N GLN A 396 2.62 -18.97 -5.10
CA GLN A 396 2.58 -18.55 -6.51
C GLN A 396 1.89 -19.58 -7.41
N ALA A 397 2.10 -20.88 -7.13
CA ALA A 397 1.33 -22.00 -7.70
C ALA A 397 -0.10 -22.02 -7.16
#